data_AF-K1RF18-F1
#
_entry.id   AF-K1RF18-F1
#
_cell.length_a   1.000
_cell.length_b   1.000
_cell.length_c   1.000
_cell.angle_alpha   90.00
_cell.angle_beta   90.00
_cell.angle_gamma   90.00
#
_symmetry.space_group_name_H-M   'P 1'
#
loop_
_entity.id
_entity.type
_entity.pdbx_description
1 polymer ?
#
loop_
_entity_poly.entity_id
_entity_poly.type
_entity_poly.pdbx_seq_one_letter_code
_entity_poly.pdbx_strand_id
1 'polypeptide(L)'
;EVFAGGFCNDIQTREKIGHAWRDHRYLIDTHTAVAYHVLDDYRRETGDTTPSVVVSTASPFKFCDQVLRGIGGTADAFGPALIRRLSCETQIDAPAPLTGLDARPVRFGGCVDKAQMLHTVDEFLK
;
A
#
# COMPACT_ATOMS: atom_id res chain seq x y z
N GLU A 1 -15.31 -10.01 -25.77
CA GLU A 1 -15.26 -10.23 -24.31
C GLU A 1 -15.29 -8.87 -23.63
N VAL A 2 -16.16 -8.64 -22.65
CA VAL A 2 -16.29 -7.34 -21.97
C VAL A 2 -15.76 -7.52 -20.55
N PHE A 3 -14.69 -6.79 -20.22
CA PHE A 3 -14.18 -6.75 -18.86
C PHE A 3 -14.97 -5.73 -18.04
N ALA A 4 -15.35 -6.11 -16.81
CA ALA A 4 -15.85 -5.15 -15.84
C ALA A 4 -14.68 -4.37 -15.24
N GLY A 5 -14.86 -3.06 -15.06
CA GLY A 5 -13.86 -2.16 -14.48
C GLY A 5 -14.52 -1.14 -13.58
N GLY A 6 -13.77 -0.64 -12.61
CA GLY A 6 -14.24 0.35 -11.65
C GLY A 6 -13.08 1.16 -11.08
N PHE A 7 -13.41 2.11 -10.20
CA PHE A 7 -12.44 2.95 -9.52
C PHE A 7 -12.81 3.11 -8.05
N CYS A 8 -11.86 3.58 -7.26
CA CYS A 8 -12.04 3.84 -5.84
C CYS A 8 -11.20 5.08 -5.51
N ASN A 9 -11.83 6.11 -4.95
CA ASN A 9 -11.12 7.32 -4.55
C ASN A 9 -10.42 7.13 -3.19
N ASP A 10 -9.62 8.12 -2.76
CA ASP A 10 -8.83 8.02 -1.52
C ASP A 10 -9.69 7.86 -0.25
N ILE A 11 -10.90 8.43 -0.23
CA ILE A 11 -11.83 8.30 0.89
C ILE A 11 -12.35 6.87 0.96
N GLN A 12 -12.89 6.37 -0.16
CA GLN A 12 -13.40 5.01 -0.29
C GLN A 12 -12.31 3.97 0.00
N THR A 13 -11.06 4.23 -0.43
CA THR A 13 -9.91 3.36 -0.18
C THR A 13 -9.65 3.25 1.32
N ARG A 14 -9.61 4.37 2.04
CA ARG A 14 -9.44 4.38 3.50
C ARG A 14 -10.60 3.69 4.22
N GLU A 15 -11.84 3.95 3.81
CA GLU A 15 -13.00 3.27 4.38
C GLU A 15 -12.94 1.76 4.19
N LYS A 16 -12.48 1.30 3.02
CA LYS A 16 -12.35 -0.14 2.73
C LYS A 16 -11.23 -0.81 3.52
N ILE A 17 -10.10 -0.12 3.73
CA ILE A 17 -9.04 -0.57 4.67
C ILE A 17 -9.63 -0.71 6.09
N GLY A 18 -10.32 0.32 6.56
CA GLY A 18 -10.94 0.32 7.89
C GLY A 18 -12.01 -0.76 8.05
N HIS A 19 -12.81 -1.01 7.01
CA HIS A 19 -13.80 -2.09 6.98
C HIS A 19 -13.13 -3.46 7.11
N ALA A 20 -12.15 -3.78 6.26
CA ALA A 20 -11.43 -5.05 6.33
C ALA A 20 -10.76 -5.28 7.70
N TRP A 21 -10.23 -4.21 8.29
CA TRP A 21 -9.64 -4.27 9.62
C TRP A 21 -10.67 -4.48 10.73
N ARG A 22 -11.75 -3.69 10.77
CA ARG A 22 -12.76 -3.78 11.83
C ARG A 22 -13.54 -5.09 11.78
N ASP A 23 -13.91 -5.52 10.58
CA ASP A 23 -14.90 -6.58 10.40
C ASP A 23 -14.23 -7.96 10.25
N HIS A 24 -12.98 -7.99 9.79
CA HIS A 24 -12.25 -9.25 9.54
C HIS A 24 -10.89 -9.32 10.24
N ARG A 25 -10.44 -8.25 10.90
CA ARG A 25 -9.08 -8.15 11.45
C ARG A 25 -7.99 -8.45 10.42
N TYR A 26 -8.27 -8.17 9.14
CA TYR A 26 -7.36 -8.39 8.03
C TYR A 26 -6.83 -7.05 7.52
N LEU A 27 -5.51 -6.88 7.60
CA LEU A 27 -4.85 -5.65 7.21
C LEU A 27 -4.52 -5.67 5.72
N ILE A 28 -5.10 -4.74 4.97
CA ILE A 28 -4.91 -4.63 3.52
C ILE A 28 -4.19 -3.35 3.14
N ASP A 29 -3.43 -3.39 2.04
CA ASP A 29 -2.84 -2.20 1.45
C ASP A 29 -3.84 -1.43 0.56
N THR A 30 -3.44 -0.27 0.06
CA THR A 30 -4.30 0.59 -0.77
C THR A 30 -4.74 -0.07 -2.07
N HIS A 31 -3.88 -0.86 -2.74
CA HIS A 31 -4.22 -1.50 -4.02
C HIS A 31 -5.24 -2.62 -3.82
N THR A 32 -5.08 -3.40 -2.75
CA THR A 32 -6.04 -4.43 -2.36
C THR A 32 -7.39 -3.83 -1.97
N ALA A 33 -7.38 -2.67 -1.28
CA ALA A 33 -8.60 -1.95 -0.94
C ALA A 33 -9.36 -1.44 -2.18
N VAL A 34 -8.66 -0.98 -3.23
CA VAL A 34 -9.29 -0.63 -4.52
C VAL A 34 -9.98 -1.85 -5.13
N ALA A 35 -9.28 -2.99 -5.24
CA ALA A 35 -9.84 -4.20 -5.81
C ALA A 35 -11.04 -4.74 -5.01
N TYR A 36 -10.95 -4.67 -3.68
CA TYR A 36 -12.04 -5.08 -2.79
C TYR A 36 -13.27 -4.17 -2.94
N HIS A 37 -13.08 -2.85 -3.04
CA HIS A 37 -14.16 -1.91 -3.30
C HIS A 37 -14.85 -2.18 -4.64
N VAL A 38 -14.07 -2.32 -5.72
CA VAL A 38 -14.62 -2.56 -7.06
C VAL A 38 -15.36 -3.90 -7.13
N LEU A 39 -14.91 -4.94 -6.42
CA LEU A 39 -15.63 -6.20 -6.34
C LEU A 39 -16.99 -6.05 -5.64
N ASP A 40 -17.06 -5.32 -4.53
CA ASP A 40 -18.31 -5.08 -3.82
C ASP A 40 -19.31 -4.28 -4.68
N ASP A 41 -18.82 -3.28 -5.41
CA ASP A 41 -19.62 -2.48 -6.33
C ASP A 41 -20.15 -3.32 -7.50
N TYR A 42 -19.29 -4.12 -8.12
CA TYR A 42 -19.68 -5.06 -9.17
C TYR A 42 -20.80 -5.99 -8.72
N ARG A 43 -20.69 -6.56 -7.51
CA ARG A 43 -21.72 -7.46 -6.95
C ARG A 43 -23.04 -6.72 -6.70
N ARG A 44 -22.98 -5.49 -6.20
CA ARG A 44 -24.17 -4.66 -5.95
C ARG A 44 -24.89 -4.29 -7.25
N GLU A 45 -24.15 -4.02 -8.32
CA GLU A 45 -24.69 -3.60 -9.61
C GLU A 45 -25.22 -4.78 -10.44
N THR A 46 -24.57 -5.94 -10.38
CA THR A 46 -24.88 -7.09 -11.25
C THR A 46 -25.67 -8.19 -10.56
N GLY A 47 -25.60 -8.27 -9.22
CA GLY A 47 -26.12 -9.41 -8.45
C GLY A 47 -25.30 -10.69 -8.59
N ASP A 48 -24.14 -10.65 -9.27
CA ASP A 48 -23.28 -11.83 -9.41
C ASP A 48 -22.69 -12.22 -8.05
N THR A 49 -22.93 -13.46 -7.63
CA THR A 49 -22.45 -14.02 -6.36
C THR A 49 -21.37 -15.08 -6.54
N THR A 50 -20.81 -15.21 -7.74
CA THR A 50 -19.75 -16.16 -8.07
C THR A 50 -18.57 -15.99 -7.10
N PRO A 51 -18.03 -17.08 -6.52
CA PRO A 51 -16.84 -17.00 -5.69
C PRO A 51 -15.70 -16.30 -6.43
N SER A 52 -15.14 -15.26 -5.82
CA SER A 52 -14.10 -14.41 -6.43
C SER A 52 -12.87 -14.34 -5.54
N VAL A 53 -11.71 -14.16 -6.15
CA VAL A 53 -10.44 -13.97 -5.45
C VAL A 53 -9.95 -12.54 -5.71
N VAL A 54 -9.67 -11.80 -4.64
CA VAL A 54 -8.98 -10.52 -4.71
C VAL A 54 -7.48 -10.77 -4.58
N VAL A 55 -6.70 -10.32 -5.57
CA VAL A 55 -5.25 -10.46 -5.54
C VAL A 55 -4.65 -9.35 -4.68
N SER A 56 -4.07 -9.72 -3.53
CA SER A 56 -3.38 -8.78 -2.65
C SER A 56 -1.99 -8.48 -3.18
N THR A 57 -1.83 -7.36 -3.88
CA THR A 57 -0.62 -7.10 -4.71
C THR A 57 0.55 -6.50 -3.95
N ALA A 58 0.33 -5.91 -2.78
CA ALA A 58 1.39 -5.36 -1.96
C ALA A 58 1.20 -5.64 -0.47
N SER A 59 2.30 -5.53 0.28
CA SER A 59 2.24 -5.55 1.74
C SER A 59 1.70 -4.19 2.25
N PRO A 60 0.81 -4.18 3.26
CA PRO A 60 0.34 -2.94 3.90
C PRO A 60 1.50 -2.11 4.49
N PHE A 61 2.62 -2.75 4.85
CA PHE A 61 3.82 -2.08 5.37
C PHE A 61 4.59 -1.26 4.33
N LYS A 62 4.23 -1.33 3.04
CA LYS A 62 4.76 -0.40 2.03
C LYS A 62 4.00 0.92 1.98
N PHE A 63 2.82 0.99 2.58
CA PHE A 63 1.90 2.14 2.52
C PHE A 63 1.39 2.54 3.91
N CYS A 64 2.29 2.52 4.91
CA CYS A 64 1.92 2.65 6.32
C CYS A 64 1.08 3.90 6.63
N ASP A 65 1.35 5.05 6.00
CA ASP A 65 0.58 6.29 6.21
C ASP A 65 -0.91 6.09 5.91
N GLN A 66 -1.22 5.61 4.70
CA GLN A 66 -2.60 5.40 4.26
C GLN A 66 -3.29 4.28 5.04
N VAL A 67 -2.55 3.22 5.36
CA VAL A 67 -3.07 2.11 6.15
C VAL A 67 -3.39 2.54 7.59
N LEU A 68 -2.47 3.26 8.26
CA LEU A 68 -2.69 3.80 9.61
C LEU A 68 -3.93 4.68 9.65
N ARG A 69 -4.05 5.65 8.72
CA ARG A 69 -5.24 6.51 8.62
C ARG A 69 -6.52 5.69 8.38
N GLY A 70 -6.44 4.64 7.55
CA GLY A 70 -7.58 3.77 7.25
C GLY A 70 -8.08 2.98 8.46
N ILE A 71 -7.18 2.58 9.37
CA ILE A 71 -7.54 1.85 10.60
C ILE A 71 -7.84 2.77 11.80
N GLY A 72 -7.84 4.09 11.59
CA GLY A 72 -8.12 5.09 12.64
C GLY A 72 -6.90 5.53 13.46
N GLY A 73 -5.70 5.15 13.04
CA GLY A 73 -4.43 5.60 13.62
C GLY A 73 -3.96 6.95 13.09
N THR A 74 -2.85 7.45 13.65
CA THR A 74 -2.19 8.67 13.18
C THR A 74 -0.88 8.35 12.45
N ALA A 75 -0.56 9.19 11.47
CA ALA A 75 0.62 9.06 10.63
C ALA A 75 1.48 10.33 10.71
N ASP A 76 1.92 10.64 11.93
CA ASP A 76 2.63 11.89 12.27
C ASP A 76 4.16 11.78 12.09
N ALA A 77 4.61 10.82 11.28
CA ALA A 77 6.01 10.57 10.97
C ALA A 77 6.19 10.31 9.47
N PHE A 78 7.43 10.34 8.99
CA PHE A 78 7.74 10.11 7.58
C PHE A 78 8.55 8.83 7.39
N GLY A 79 8.29 8.16 6.27
CA GLY A 79 9.10 7.05 5.78
C GLY A 79 9.15 5.87 6.74
N PRO A 80 10.32 5.24 6.94
CA PRO A 80 10.44 4.00 7.71
C PRO A 80 9.93 4.03 9.16
N ALA A 81 9.82 5.21 9.79
CA ALA A 81 9.30 5.34 11.16
C ALA A 81 7.84 4.85 11.28
N LEU A 82 7.05 4.97 10.21
CA LEU A 82 5.65 4.51 10.20
C LEU A 82 5.52 2.98 10.22
N ILE A 83 6.57 2.24 9.84
CA ILE A 83 6.59 0.77 9.87
C ILE A 83 6.41 0.30 11.31
N ARG A 84 7.22 0.84 12.24
CA ARG A 84 7.13 0.52 13.67
C ARG A 84 5.78 0.91 14.25
N ARG A 85 5.25 2.09 13.85
CA ARG A 85 3.94 2.55 14.31
C ARG A 85 2.82 1.60 13.90
N LEU A 86 2.80 1.20 12.64
CA LEU A 86 1.80 0.25 12.12
C LEU A 86 1.90 -1.10 12.85
N SER A 87 3.11 -1.62 13.09
CA SER A 87 3.29 -2.84 13.89
C SER A 87 2.74 -2.69 15.31
N CYS A 88 3.01 -1.57 15.99
CA CYS A 88 2.49 -1.32 17.34
C CYS A 88 0.96 -1.23 17.37
N GLU A 89 0.31 -0.59 16.39
CA GLU A 89 -1.16 -0.46 16.39
C GLU A 89 -1.87 -1.76 16.00
N THR A 90 -1.27 -2.56 15.13
CA THR A 90 -1.91 -3.76 14.58
C THR A 90 -1.49 -5.05 15.27
N GLN A 91 -0.38 -5.02 16.02
CA GLN A 91 0.29 -6.20 16.59
C GLN A 91 0.76 -7.19 15.51
N ILE A 92 0.99 -6.70 14.28
CA ILE A 92 1.54 -7.46 13.17
C ILE A 92 2.99 -7.07 12.97
N ASP A 93 3.88 -8.05 12.94
CA ASP A 93 5.30 -7.79 12.68
C ASP A 93 5.52 -7.32 11.25
N ALA A 94 6.36 -6.30 11.12
CA ALA A 94 6.82 -5.86 9.81
C ALA A 94 7.61 -7.00 9.12
N PRO A 95 7.47 -7.17 7.79
CA PRO A 95 8.27 -8.13 7.05
C PRO A 95 9.78 -7.89 7.25
N ALA A 96 10.56 -8.95 7.39
CA ALA A 96 12.01 -8.89 7.63
C ALA A 96 12.79 -7.92 6.71
N PRO A 97 12.47 -7.78 5.40
CA PRO A 97 13.15 -6.80 4.54
C PRO A 97 12.93 -5.32 4.93
N LEU A 98 11.82 -5.02 5.62
CA LEU A 98 11.46 -3.67 6.08
C LEU A 98 11.91 -3.40 7.52
N THR A 99 12.17 -4.45 8.30
CA THR A 99 12.64 -4.35 9.68
C THR A 99 14.01 -3.67 9.76
N GLY A 100 14.09 -2.61 10.57
CA GLY A 100 15.30 -1.82 10.79
C GLY A 100 15.70 -0.93 9.62
N LEU A 101 14.83 -0.73 8.62
CA LEU A 101 15.09 0.16 7.49
C LEU A 101 15.25 1.63 7.94
N ASP A 102 14.59 2.01 9.04
CA ASP A 102 14.71 3.32 9.70
C ASP A 102 16.11 3.59 10.27
N ALA A 103 16.87 2.55 10.60
CA ALA A 103 18.21 2.65 11.16
C ALA A 103 19.33 2.52 10.12
N ARG A 104 19.02 2.16 8.86
CA ARG A 104 20.04 1.94 7.82
C ARG A 104 20.45 3.25 7.17
N PRO A 105 21.76 3.47 6.91
CA PRO A 105 22.22 4.65 6.19
C PRO A 105 21.70 4.61 4.74
N VAL A 106 21.32 5.78 4.22
CA VAL A 106 20.94 5.93 2.81
C VAL A 106 22.16 5.63 1.93
N ARG A 107 22.04 4.65 1.03
CA ARG A 107 23.14 4.22 0.16
C ARG A 107 23.37 5.14 -1.03
N PHE A 108 22.31 5.70 -1.60
CA PHE A 108 22.36 6.48 -2.85
C PHE A 108 21.82 7.89 -2.59
N GLY A 109 22.69 8.89 -2.64
CA GLY A 109 22.34 10.31 -2.48
C GLY A 109 22.51 11.16 -3.74
N GLY A 110 22.88 10.54 -4.87
CA GLY A 110 23.07 11.24 -6.14
C GLY A 110 21.75 11.74 -6.73
N CYS A 111 21.78 12.95 -7.29
CA CYS A 111 20.68 13.54 -8.04
C CYS A 111 21.27 14.25 -9.26
N VAL A 112 20.73 13.98 -10.45
CA VAL A 112 21.20 14.56 -11.71
C VAL A 112 20.02 15.02 -12.53
N ASP A 113 20.22 16.06 -13.34
CA ASP A 113 19.21 16.50 -14.30
C ASP A 113 18.91 15.41 -15.33
N LYS A 114 17.67 15.41 -15.83
CA LYS A 114 17.23 14.49 -16.90
C LYS A 114 18.20 14.47 -18.09
N ALA A 115 18.77 15.62 -18.45
CA ALA A 115 19.72 15.75 -19.55
C ALA A 115 21.07 15.05 -19.29
N GLN A 116 21.43 14.81 -18.03
CA GLN A 116 22.70 14.20 -17.61
C GLN A 116 22.59 12.70 -17.33
N MET A 117 21.41 12.10 -17.48
CA MET A 117 21.18 10.68 -17.13
C MET A 117 22.12 9.73 -17.88
N LEU A 118 22.27 9.90 -19.21
CA LEU A 118 23.16 9.04 -20.01
C LEU A 118 24.62 9.15 -19.55
N HIS A 119 25.10 10.39 -19.40
CA HIS A 119 26.46 10.64 -18.94
C HIS A 119 26.74 10.02 -17.55
N THR A 120 25.80 10.15 -16.62
CA THR A 120 25.93 9.60 -15.26
C THR A 120 25.96 8.07 -15.27
N VAL A 121 25.16 7.42 -16.13
CA VAL A 121 25.19 5.96 -16.29
C VAL A 121 26.51 5.52 -16.91
N ASP A 122 27.03 6.22 -17.92
CA ASP A 122 28.33 5.93 -18.52
C ASP A 122 29.48 6.03 -17.50
N GLU A 123 29.40 6.97 -16.56
CA GLU A 123 30.38 7.09 -15.48
C GLU A 123 30.37 5.91 -14.51
N PHE A 124 29.21 5.30 -14.24
CA PHE A 124 29.11 4.10 -13.39
C PHE A 124 29.66 2.82 -14.05
N LEU A 125 29.84 2.81 -15.37
CA LEU A 125 30.30 1.65 -16.13
C LEU A 125 31.82 1.64 -16.36
N LYS A 126 32.53 2.71 -16.00
CA LYS A 126 34.00 2.80 -16.06
C LYS A 126 34.66 2.21 -14.82
#